data_AF-A0A2G9GNI6-F1
#
_entry.id   AF-A0A2G9GNI6-F1
#
_cell.length_a   1.000
_cell.length_b   1.000
_cell.length_c   1.000
_cell.angle_alpha   90.00
_cell.angle_beta   90.00
_cell.angle_gamma   90.00
#
_symmetry.space_group_name_H-M   'P 1'
#
loop_
_entity.id
_entity.type
_entity.pdbx_description
1 polymer ?
#
loop_
_entity_poly.entity_id
_entity_poly.type
_entity_poly.pdbx_seq_one_letter_code
_entity_poly.pdbx_strand_id
1 'polypeptide(L)'
;MTMMDSMTNEELDSSNPKLMNESRILRIARGAGRPVRDVMEMLEEYKRLAKIWSKMKGLKIPKKGEMSALSRNMNAQHMSKVLPPQMLKQIGGMGGLQNLMKQMGSAKDMMGMFGGGEK
;
A
#
# COMPACT_ATOMS: atom_id res chain seq x y z
N MET A 1 17.75 23.04 -14.20
CA MET A 1 17.54 23.06 -12.74
C MET A 1 16.08 22.74 -12.48
N THR A 2 15.77 21.84 -11.55
CA THR A 2 14.37 21.52 -11.21
C THR A 2 13.84 22.48 -10.14
N MET A 3 12.52 22.47 -9.90
CA MET A 3 11.90 23.31 -8.85
C MET A 3 12.44 22.97 -7.45
N MET A 4 12.65 21.69 -7.15
CA MET A 4 13.19 21.25 -5.86
C MET A 4 14.67 21.63 -5.69
N ASP A 5 15.47 21.65 -6.77
CA ASP A 5 16.88 22.08 -6.72
C ASP A 5 17.02 23.58 -6.39
N SER A 6 15.94 24.36 -6.53
CA SER A 6 15.91 25.80 -6.24
C SER A 6 15.45 26.12 -4.81
N MET A 7 15.21 25.08 -4.01
CA MET A 7 14.82 25.16 -2.60
C MET A 7 16.05 25.06 -1.70
N THR A 8 15.98 25.70 -0.54
CA THR A 8 16.96 25.57 0.53
C THR A 8 16.70 24.30 1.34
N ASN A 9 17.71 23.77 2.04
CA ASN A 9 17.53 22.61 2.92
C ASN A 9 16.42 22.84 3.95
N GLU A 10 16.35 24.05 4.53
CA GLU A 10 15.28 24.42 5.47
C GLU A 10 13.87 24.30 4.84
N GLU A 11 13.73 24.64 3.57
CA GLU A 11 12.47 24.52 2.83
C GLU A 11 12.09 23.08 2.49
N LEU A 12 13.09 22.21 2.28
CA LEU A 12 12.89 20.80 1.98
C LEU A 12 12.59 19.97 3.24
N ASP A 13 13.27 20.28 4.35
CA ASP A 13 13.16 19.54 5.61
C ASP A 13 11.95 20.00 6.46
N SER A 14 11.38 21.16 6.15
CA SER A 14 10.26 21.70 6.91
C SER A 14 8.92 21.11 6.48
N SER A 15 8.16 20.64 7.47
CA SER A 15 6.75 20.28 7.32
C SER A 15 5.80 21.47 7.55
N ASN A 16 6.34 22.66 7.86
CA ASN A 16 5.53 23.84 8.13
C ASN A 16 5.15 24.57 6.81
N PRO A 17 3.87 24.56 6.41
CA PRO A 17 3.44 25.24 5.19
C PRO A 17 3.59 26.77 5.25
N LYS A 18 3.69 27.37 6.44
CA LYS A 18 3.90 28.82 6.59
C LYS A 18 5.30 29.27 6.20
N LEU A 19 6.25 28.33 6.13
CA LEU A 19 7.61 28.63 5.72
C LEU A 19 7.67 29.05 4.25
N MET A 20 6.75 28.53 3.42
CA MET A 20 6.69 28.82 1.99
C MET A 20 5.89 30.09 1.71
N ASN A 21 6.53 31.24 1.93
CA ASN A 21 5.95 32.56 1.64
C ASN A 21 6.12 32.96 0.16
N GLU A 22 5.46 34.02 -0.25
CA GLU A 22 5.45 34.51 -1.64
C GLU A 22 6.87 34.81 -2.16
N SER A 23 7.74 35.40 -1.33
CA SER A 23 9.13 35.70 -1.70
C SER A 23 9.92 34.43 -2.04
N ARG A 24 9.78 33.37 -1.22
CA ARG A 24 10.42 32.07 -1.46
C ARG A 24 9.87 31.40 -2.71
N ILE A 25 8.55 31.44 -2.93
CA ILE A 25 7.91 30.90 -4.14
C ILE A 25 8.45 31.60 -5.40
N LEU A 26 8.55 32.93 -5.37
CA LEU A 26 9.11 33.70 -6.49
C LEU A 26 10.58 33.37 -6.73
N ARG A 27 11.37 33.19 -5.67
CA ARG A 27 12.78 32.78 -5.78
C ARG A 27 12.91 31.40 -6.43
N ILE A 28 12.12 30.42 -6.00
CA ILE A 28 12.10 29.07 -6.55
C ILE A 28 11.69 29.08 -8.02
N ALA A 29 10.61 29.80 -8.35
CA ALA A 29 10.12 29.95 -9.72
C ALA A 29 11.19 30.53 -10.65
N ARG A 30 11.87 31.60 -10.21
CA ARG A 30 12.98 32.23 -10.95
C ARG A 30 14.19 31.30 -11.09
N GLY A 31 14.60 30.64 -10.02
CA GLY A 31 15.73 29.69 -10.03
C GLY A 31 15.49 28.51 -10.97
N ALA A 32 14.26 28.00 -11.00
CA ALA A 32 13.88 26.88 -11.86
C ALA A 32 13.49 27.29 -13.29
N GLY A 33 13.32 28.59 -13.57
CA GLY A 33 12.81 29.07 -14.85
C GLY A 33 11.37 28.63 -15.13
N ARG A 34 10.53 28.54 -14.10
CA ARG A 34 9.13 28.07 -14.17
C ARG A 34 8.17 29.16 -13.72
N PRO A 35 6.91 29.16 -14.20
CA PRO A 35 5.90 30.08 -13.68
C PRO A 35 5.61 29.76 -12.22
N VAL A 36 5.23 30.80 -11.46
CA VAL A 36 4.84 30.69 -10.04
C VAL A 36 3.75 29.62 -9.82
N ARG A 37 2.82 29.50 -10.78
CA ARG A 37 1.76 28.51 -10.76
C ARG A 37 2.29 27.07 -10.68
N ASP A 38 3.32 26.73 -11.44
CA ASP A 38 3.92 25.38 -11.42
C ASP A 38 4.46 25.05 -10.01
N VAL A 39 5.08 26.04 -9.35
CA VAL A 39 5.61 25.88 -7.99
C VAL A 39 4.47 25.67 -6.98
N MET A 40 3.37 26.41 -7.13
CA MET A 40 2.19 26.23 -6.29
C MET A 40 1.55 24.85 -6.47
N GLU A 41 1.37 24.40 -7.72
CA GLU A 41 0.83 23.07 -8.03
C GLU A 41 1.72 21.95 -7.46
N MET A 42 3.05 22.08 -7.57
CA MET A 42 4.01 21.15 -6.97
C MET A 42 3.86 21.07 -5.44
N LEU A 43 3.73 22.22 -4.76
CA LEU A 43 3.56 22.26 -3.31
C LEU A 43 2.23 21.63 -2.86
N GLU A 44 1.17 21.77 -3.65
CA GLU A 44 -0.10 21.10 -3.38
C GLU A 44 0.01 19.58 -3.55
N GLU A 45 0.66 19.12 -4.62
CA GLU A 45 0.83 17.69 -4.87
C GLU A 45 1.70 17.04 -3.77
N TYR A 46 2.74 17.73 -3.31
CA TYR A 46 3.52 17.30 -2.14
C TYR A 46 2.62 17.11 -0.90
N LYS A 47 1.70 18.04 -0.60
CA LYS A 47 0.77 17.90 0.54
C LYS A 47 -0.14 16.67 0.38
N ARG A 48 -0.61 16.38 -0.83
CA ARG A 48 -1.42 15.18 -1.12
C ARG A 48 -0.62 13.91 -0.87
N LEU A 49 0.59 13.84 -1.41
CA LEU A 49 1.49 12.70 -1.21
C LEU A 49 1.85 12.53 0.26
N ALA A 50 2.22 13.60 0.97
CA ALA A 50 2.55 13.55 2.40
C ALA A 50 1.41 12.96 3.24
N LYS A 51 0.15 13.26 2.89
CA LYS A 51 -1.05 12.69 3.54
C LYS A 51 -1.19 11.19 3.26
N ILE A 52 -0.91 10.75 2.04
CA ILE A 52 -0.93 9.33 1.66
C ILE A 52 0.19 8.58 2.40
N TRP A 53 1.42 9.09 2.35
CA TRP A 53 2.58 8.51 3.03
C TRP A 53 2.39 8.43 4.55
N SER A 54 1.75 9.44 5.15
CA SER A 54 1.42 9.44 6.58
C SER A 54 0.43 8.31 6.94
N LYS A 55 -0.56 8.03 6.10
CA LYS A 55 -1.48 6.89 6.28
C LYS A 55 -0.77 5.55 6.06
N MET A 56 0.14 5.49 5.09
CA MET A 56 0.88 4.29 4.74
C MET A 56 1.93 3.91 5.81
N LYS A 57 2.56 4.88 6.49
CA LYS A 57 3.44 4.63 7.64
C LYS A 57 2.71 3.94 8.81
N GLY A 58 1.40 4.13 8.92
CA GLY A 58 0.54 3.44 9.89
C GLY A 58 0.15 2.01 9.48
N LEU A 59 0.21 1.68 8.18
CA LEU A 59 0.11 0.31 7.73
C LEU A 59 1.47 -0.36 7.96
N LYS A 60 1.57 -1.14 9.05
CA LYS A 60 2.64 -2.12 9.18
C LYS A 60 2.60 -3.01 7.94
N ILE A 61 3.52 -2.79 7.00
CA ILE A 61 3.74 -3.72 5.90
C ILE A 61 4.04 -5.06 6.58
N PRO A 62 3.16 -6.08 6.45
CA PRO A 62 3.38 -7.34 7.12
C PRO A 62 4.71 -7.88 6.62
N LYS A 63 5.67 -8.02 7.54
CA LYS A 63 6.97 -8.60 7.19
C LYS A 63 6.69 -9.96 6.56
N LYS A 64 7.44 -10.30 5.51
CA LYS A 64 7.36 -11.56 4.77
C LYS A 64 7.51 -12.72 5.78
N GLY A 65 6.37 -13.22 6.29
CA GLY A 65 6.30 -14.11 7.46
C GLY A 65 5.02 -13.94 8.31
N GLU A 66 4.53 -12.71 8.50
CA GLU A 66 3.28 -12.44 9.24
C GLU A 66 2.01 -12.60 8.39
N MET A 67 2.14 -12.68 7.06
CA MET A 67 1.02 -13.04 6.20
C MET A 67 0.46 -14.44 6.57
N SER A 68 1.28 -15.32 7.14
CA SER A 68 0.85 -16.63 7.67
C SER A 68 0.00 -16.52 8.94
N ALA A 69 0.26 -15.53 9.81
CA ALA A 69 -0.55 -15.32 11.02
C ALA A 69 -1.91 -14.69 10.67
N LEU A 70 -1.93 -13.75 9.71
CA LEU A 70 -3.19 -13.18 9.19
C LEU A 70 -3.97 -14.20 8.35
N SER A 71 -3.28 -15.11 7.63
CA SER A 71 -3.91 -16.20 6.89
C SER A 71 -4.45 -17.30 7.80
N ARG A 72 -3.81 -17.57 8.95
CA ARG A 72 -4.30 -18.56 9.93
C ARG A 72 -5.49 -18.07 10.75
N ASN A 73 -5.67 -16.75 10.89
CA ASN A 73 -6.83 -16.15 11.56
C ASN A 73 -7.88 -15.58 10.59
N MET A 74 -7.71 -15.81 9.28
CA MET A 74 -8.75 -15.59 8.28
C MET A 74 -9.82 -16.68 8.45
N ASN A 75 -10.65 -16.48 9.47
CA ASN A 75 -11.76 -17.33 9.83
C ASN A 75 -12.69 -17.47 8.61
N ALA A 76 -13.28 -18.65 8.42
CA ALA A 76 -14.12 -19.00 7.25
C ALA A 76 -15.22 -17.96 6.90
N GLN A 77 -15.60 -17.12 7.88
CA GLN A 77 -16.51 -15.99 7.74
C GLN A 77 -16.03 -14.84 6.84
N HIS A 78 -14.71 -14.64 6.66
CA HIS A 78 -14.22 -13.63 5.73
C HIS A 78 -14.08 -14.18 4.30
N MET A 79 -13.87 -15.49 4.15
CA MET A 79 -13.75 -16.13 2.85
C MET A 79 -15.10 -16.15 2.10
N SER A 80 -16.23 -16.30 2.82
CA SER A 80 -17.58 -16.19 2.24
C SER A 80 -17.93 -14.80 1.69
N LYS A 81 -17.20 -13.75 2.09
CA LYS A 81 -17.40 -12.37 1.61
C LYS A 81 -16.63 -12.05 0.33
N VAL A 82 -15.56 -12.79 0.04
CA VAL A 82 -14.73 -12.58 -1.16
C VAL A 82 -15.07 -13.55 -2.29
N LEU A 83 -15.77 -14.64 -1.98
CA LEU A 83 -16.27 -15.57 -2.99
C LEU A 83 -17.56 -15.03 -3.60
N PRO A 84 -17.62 -14.83 -4.93
CA PRO A 84 -18.84 -14.35 -5.57
C PRO A 84 -19.99 -15.34 -5.34
N PRO A 85 -21.20 -14.87 -5.01
CA PRO A 85 -22.31 -15.71 -4.57
C PRO A 85 -22.77 -16.74 -5.62
N GLN A 86 -22.51 -16.47 -6.91
CA GLN A 86 -22.76 -17.42 -8.00
C GLN A 86 -21.82 -18.62 -7.96
N MET A 87 -20.53 -18.40 -7.70
CA MET A 87 -19.57 -19.48 -7.53
C MET A 87 -19.84 -20.27 -6.24
N LEU A 88 -20.29 -19.61 -5.18
CA LEU A 88 -20.65 -20.29 -3.94
C LEU A 88 -21.81 -21.28 -4.15
N LYS A 89 -22.80 -20.92 -4.96
CA LYS A 89 -23.87 -21.85 -5.36
C LYS A 89 -23.35 -22.99 -6.24
N GLN A 90 -22.42 -22.71 -7.14
CA GLN A 90 -21.83 -23.71 -8.04
C GLN A 90 -20.91 -24.72 -7.32
N ILE A 91 -20.25 -24.29 -6.23
CA ILE A 91 -19.45 -25.15 -5.34
C ILE A 91 -20.32 -25.96 -4.37
N GLY A 92 -21.62 -25.66 -4.24
CA GLY A 92 -22.52 -26.36 -3.31
C GLY A 92 -22.63 -25.72 -1.92
N GLY A 93 -22.39 -24.42 -1.83
CA GLY A 93 -22.53 -23.64 -0.59
C GLY A 93 -21.50 -24.02 0.48
N MET A 94 -21.85 -23.77 1.74
CA MET A 94 -20.96 -23.98 2.89
C MET A 94 -20.59 -25.47 3.08
N GLY A 95 -21.50 -26.39 2.73
CA GLY A 95 -21.25 -27.83 2.76
C GLY A 95 -20.37 -28.33 1.62
N GLY A 96 -20.52 -27.76 0.43
CA GLY A 96 -19.64 -28.05 -0.72
C GLY A 96 -18.22 -27.53 -0.52
N LEU A 97 -18.06 -26.35 0.10
CA LEU A 97 -16.76 -25.83 0.52
C LEU A 97 -16.10 -26.70 1.60
N GLN A 98 -16.88 -27.29 2.51
CA GLN A 98 -16.38 -28.21 3.53
C GLN A 98 -15.92 -29.55 2.94
N ASN A 99 -16.61 -30.06 1.90
CA ASN A 99 -16.17 -31.23 1.15
C ASN A 99 -14.94 -30.93 0.28
N LEU A 100 -14.91 -29.76 -0.38
CA LEU A 100 -13.73 -29.28 -1.09
C LEU A 100 -12.55 -29.14 -0.13
N MET A 101 -12.74 -28.60 1.07
CA MET A 101 -11.69 -28.45 2.08
C MET A 101 -11.29 -29.80 2.70
N LYS A 102 -12.16 -30.81 2.72
CA LYS A 102 -11.75 -32.18 3.08
C LYS A 102 -10.93 -32.82 1.95
N GLN A 103 -11.30 -32.56 0.70
CA GLN A 103 -10.62 -33.08 -0.49
C GLN A 103 -9.29 -32.34 -0.80
N MET A 104 -9.22 -31.05 -0.42
CA MET A 104 -8.06 -30.16 -0.56
C MET A 104 -7.29 -29.99 0.75
N GLY A 105 -7.85 -30.42 1.89
CA GLY A 105 -7.17 -30.59 3.18
C GLY A 105 -6.25 -31.80 3.20
N SER A 106 -6.36 -32.67 2.20
CA SER A 106 -5.31 -33.58 1.74
C SER A 106 -4.11 -32.83 1.10
N ALA A 107 -4.09 -31.49 1.10
CA ALA A 107 -2.89 -30.70 0.81
C ALA A 107 -1.79 -30.84 1.88
N LYS A 108 -1.99 -31.65 2.93
CA LYS A 108 -0.88 -32.19 3.71
C LYS A 108 0.05 -33.06 2.84
N ASP A 109 -0.49 -33.75 1.84
CA ASP A 109 0.29 -34.55 0.89
C ASP A 109 0.90 -33.70 -0.25
N MET A 110 0.23 -32.60 -0.65
CA MET A 110 0.79 -31.67 -1.66
C MET A 110 1.93 -30.81 -1.10
N MET A 111 1.90 -30.46 0.20
CA MET A 111 3.00 -29.77 0.86
C MET A 111 4.26 -30.65 1.03
N GLY A 112 4.09 -31.98 1.07
CA GLY A 112 5.20 -32.94 1.01
C GLY A 112 5.81 -33.11 -0.39
N MET A 113 5.07 -32.74 -1.44
CA MET A 113 5.50 -32.91 -2.84
C MET A 113 6.26 -31.70 -3.40
N PHE A 114 6.24 -30.55 -2.71
CA PHE A 114 6.91 -29.32 -3.13
C PHE A 114 8.05 -28.87 -2.18
N GLY A 115 8.38 -29.70 -1.19
CA GLY A 115 9.39 -29.43 -0.16
C GLY A 115 10.45 -30.51 -0.07
N GLY A 116 10.99 -30.96 -1.20
CA GLY A 116 12.26 -31.67 -1.24
C GLY A 116 13.41 -30.68 -1.02
N GLY A 117 14.21 -30.88 0.02
CA GLY A 117 15.42 -30.09 0.26
C GLY A 117 16.01 -30.26 1.66
N GLU A 118 16.68 -31.40 1.87
CA GLU A 118 17.88 -31.62 2.70
C GLU A 118 18.15 -30.72 3.92
N LYS A 119 17.93 -31.28 5.12
CA LYS A 119 18.93 -31.70 6.15
C LYS A 119 18.34 -31.68 7.55
#